data_AF-A0A2S4N6G9-F1
#
_entry.id   AF-A0A2S4N6G9-F1
#
_cell.length_a   1.000
_cell.length_b   1.000
_cell.length_c   1.000
_cell.angle_alpha   90.00
_cell.angle_beta   90.00
_cell.angle_gamma   90.00
#
_symmetry.space_group_name_H-M   'P 1'
#
loop_
_entity.id
_entity.type
_entity.pdbx_description
1 polymer ?
#
loop_
_entity_poly.entity_id
_entity_poly.type
_entity_poly.pdbx_seq_one_letter_code
_entity_poly.pdbx_strand_id
1 'polypeptide(L)'
;MYKKLIKYRLIVIIFAIILCTFYVDSPFNGNYYKASPIFIYLLVTFFNLLIYVFPNDKLIASEKIFFSVLVSAISLVVAFFLIHLVLGYIYGYDTNYYDELKSHTLLNSILFYSLSTALGIFSLAIWLKSKKPIYD
;
A
#
# COMPACT_ATOMS: atom_id res chain seq x y z
N MET A 1 23.72 4.46 -11.90
CA MET A 1 22.49 3.66 -11.67
C MET A 1 21.58 4.28 -10.59
N TYR A 2 22.12 4.61 -9.42
CA TYR A 2 21.41 5.23 -8.27
C TYR A 2 20.59 6.50 -8.63
N LYS A 3 21.18 7.47 -9.34
CA LYS A 3 20.48 8.70 -9.77
C LYS A 3 19.27 8.46 -10.69
N LYS A 4 19.31 7.42 -11.53
CA LYS A 4 18.15 7.04 -12.38
C LYS A 4 17.04 6.43 -11.51
N LEU A 5 17.41 5.61 -10.52
CA LEU A 5 16.46 4.97 -9.61
C LEU A 5 15.71 6.01 -8.75
N ILE A 6 16.39 7.06 -8.28
CA ILE A 6 15.77 8.23 -7.64
C ILE A 6 14.70 8.88 -8.53
N LYS A 7 15.04 9.10 -9.80
CA LYS A 7 14.19 9.82 -10.76
C LYS A 7 12.93 9.04 -11.14
N TYR A 8 13.03 7.71 -11.27
CA TYR A 8 11.94 6.86 -11.78
C TYR A 8 11.21 6.06 -10.70
N ARG A 9 11.56 6.18 -9.40
CA ARG A 9 10.97 5.36 -8.31
C ARG A 9 9.43 5.40 -8.27
N LEU A 10 8.81 6.56 -8.49
CA LEU A 10 7.35 6.67 -8.48
C LEU A 10 6.71 5.93 -9.66
N ILE A 11 7.35 5.97 -10.84
CA ILE A 11 6.90 5.23 -12.02
C ILE A 11 7.00 3.72 -11.77
N VAL A 12 8.07 3.26 -11.11
CA VAL A 12 8.23 1.86 -10.71
C VAL A 12 7.13 1.44 -9.73
N ILE A 13 6.82 2.28 -8.73
CA ILE A 13 5.75 2.00 -7.76
C ILE A 13 4.38 1.97 -8.46
N ILE A 14 4.08 2.91 -9.36
CA ILE A 14 2.84 2.91 -10.13
C ILE A 14 2.71 1.63 -10.95
N PHE A 15 3.77 1.23 -11.66
CA PHE A 15 3.78 0.00 -12.43
C PHE A 15 3.57 -1.24 -11.55
N ALA A 16 4.20 -1.28 -10.36
CA ALA A 16 4.01 -2.36 -9.40
C ALA A 16 2.56 -2.42 -8.87
N ILE A 17 1.94 -1.27 -8.58
CA ILE A 17 0.52 -1.20 -8.17
C ILE A 17 -0.39 -1.73 -9.27
N ILE A 18 -0.16 -1.34 -10.53
CA ILE A 18 -0.94 -1.83 -11.68
C ILE A 18 -0.82 -3.34 -11.78
N LEU A 19 0.40 -3.90 -11.71
CA LEU A 19 0.58 -5.35 -11.71
C LEU A 19 -0.16 -6.02 -10.55
N CYS A 20 0.00 -5.52 -9.32
CA CYS A 20 -0.66 -6.11 -8.15
C CYS A 20 -2.18 -6.09 -8.29
N THR A 21 -2.75 -5.06 -8.91
CA THR A 21 -4.19 -4.94 -9.15
C THR A 21 -4.75 -6.11 -9.99
N PHE A 22 -3.98 -6.61 -10.96
CA PHE A 22 -4.43 -7.70 -11.86
C PHE A 22 -4.08 -9.09 -11.35
N TYR A 23 -2.99 -9.24 -10.59
CA TYR A 23 -2.45 -10.54 -10.20
C TYR A 23 -2.69 -10.91 -8.73
N VAL A 24 -3.07 -9.95 -7.89
CA VAL A 24 -3.30 -10.16 -6.46
C VAL A 24 -4.65 -9.56 -6.08
N ASP A 25 -5.62 -10.41 -5.76
CA ASP A 25 -6.95 -9.95 -5.36
C ASP A 25 -6.89 -9.05 -4.11
N SER A 26 -7.80 -8.10 -4.01
CA SER A 26 -7.93 -7.27 -2.81
C SER A 26 -8.51 -8.08 -1.65
N PRO A 27 -8.32 -7.65 -0.39
CA PRO A 27 -8.93 -8.31 0.77
C PRO A 27 -10.47 -8.26 0.78
N PHE A 28 -11.08 -7.48 -0.12
CA PHE A 28 -12.52 -7.34 -0.28
C PHE A 28 -13.12 -8.30 -1.31
N ASN A 29 -12.30 -9.04 -2.05
CA ASN A 29 -12.73 -9.99 -3.05
C ASN A 29 -12.34 -11.39 -2.58
N GLY A 30 -13.19 -12.07 -1.82
CA GLY A 30 -12.83 -13.37 -1.26
C GLY A 30 -14.02 -14.28 -1.02
N ASN A 31 -14.08 -15.38 -1.79
CA ASN A 31 -14.64 -16.64 -1.29
C ASN A 31 -13.98 -16.94 0.07
N TYR A 32 -14.70 -16.67 1.15
CA TYR A 32 -14.26 -16.64 2.55
C TYR A 32 -13.52 -17.90 3.07
N TYR A 33 -13.53 -19.01 2.32
CA TYR A 33 -12.86 -20.26 2.70
C TYR A 33 -11.34 -20.29 2.48
N LYS A 34 -10.76 -19.29 1.82
CA LYS A 34 -9.30 -19.13 1.76
C LYS A 34 -8.90 -17.96 2.65
N ALA A 35 -8.11 -18.23 3.69
CA ALA A 35 -7.49 -17.20 4.50
C ALA A 35 -6.85 -16.14 3.58
N SER A 36 -7.41 -14.93 3.59
CA SER A 36 -6.89 -13.83 2.77
C SER A 36 -5.41 -13.66 3.12
N PRO A 37 -4.49 -13.73 2.15
CA PRO A 37 -3.07 -13.81 2.44
C PRO A 37 -2.54 -12.43 2.85
N ILE A 38 -2.86 -12.01 4.07
CA ILE A 38 -2.46 -10.72 4.67
C ILE A 38 -0.97 -10.46 4.50
N PHE A 39 -0.17 -11.53 4.58
CA PHE A 39 1.27 -11.48 4.34
C PHE A 39 1.64 -10.99 2.94
N ILE A 40 0.88 -11.35 1.89
CA ILE A 40 1.11 -10.89 0.52
C ILE A 40 0.85 -9.39 0.41
N TYR A 41 -0.25 -8.89 0.97
CA TYR A 41 -0.55 -7.45 0.97
C TYR A 41 0.53 -6.65 1.71
N LEU A 42 0.95 -7.14 2.87
CA LEU A 42 2.04 -6.55 3.64
C LEU A 42 3.34 -6.49 2.84
N LEU A 43 3.68 -7.58 2.14
CA LEU A 43 4.89 -7.68 1.33
C LEU A 43 4.86 -6.73 0.14
N VAL A 44 3.73 -6.63 -0.57
CA VAL A 44 3.56 -5.68 -1.69
C VAL A 44 3.74 -4.24 -1.22
N THR A 45 3.02 -3.84 -0.16
CA THR A 45 3.13 -2.47 0.37
C THR A 45 4.52 -2.20 0.91
N PHE A 46 5.14 -3.17 1.59
CA PHE A 46 6.51 -3.08 2.07
C PHE A 46 7.50 -2.80 0.94
N PHE A 47 7.47 -3.57 -0.15
CA PHE A 47 8.40 -3.35 -1.27
C PHE A 47 8.19 -1.99 -1.94
N ASN A 48 6.94 -1.55 -2.10
CA ASN A 48 6.64 -0.23 -2.66
C ASN A 48 7.18 0.90 -1.77
N LEU A 49 6.99 0.82 -0.45
CA LEU A 49 7.52 1.81 0.48
C LEU A 49 9.05 1.73 0.60
N LEU A 50 9.63 0.54 0.52
CA LEU A 50 11.08 0.37 0.50
C LEU A 50 11.68 1.03 -0.75
N ILE A 51 11.09 0.84 -1.94
CA ILE A 51 11.54 1.51 -3.18
C ILE A 51 11.45 3.04 -3.02
N TYR A 52 10.41 3.54 -2.36
CA TYR A 52 10.26 4.97 -2.10
C TYR A 52 11.37 5.53 -1.20
N VAL A 53 11.66 4.84 -0.09
CA VAL A 53 12.61 5.28 0.95
C VAL A 53 14.06 4.93 0.63
N PHE A 54 14.32 3.90 -0.18
CA PHE A 54 15.66 3.39 -0.50
C PHE A 54 16.67 4.48 -0.85
N PRO A 55 16.36 5.46 -1.72
CA PRO A 55 17.32 6.48 -2.08
C PRO A 55 17.46 7.64 -1.09
N ASN A 56 16.80 7.60 0.08
CA ASN A 56 16.83 8.70 1.02
C ASN A 56 18.08 8.61 1.92
N ASP A 57 18.87 9.68 1.94
CA ASP A 57 20.12 9.75 2.71
C ASP A 57 19.89 10.22 4.17
N LYS A 58 18.63 10.43 4.55
CA LYS A 58 18.21 10.79 5.92
C LYS A 58 18.05 9.59 6.87
N LEU A 59 18.22 8.37 6.36
CA LEU A 59 18.00 7.13 7.12
C LEU A 59 19.11 6.12 6.83
N ILE A 60 19.49 5.38 7.86
CA ILE A 60 20.36 4.20 7.71
C ILE A 60 19.57 3.00 7.18
N ALA A 61 20.24 2.00 6.62
CA ALA A 61 19.59 0.85 5.98
C ALA A 61 18.58 0.11 6.89
N SER A 62 18.91 -0.08 8.17
CA SER A 62 18.03 -0.73 9.15
C SER A 62 16.76 0.09 9.43
N GLU A 63 16.89 1.42 9.56
CA GLU A 63 15.75 2.33 9.71
C GLU A 63 14.84 2.26 8.47
N LYS A 64 15.41 2.22 7.25
CA LYS A 64 14.61 2.11 6.01
C LYS A 64 13.73 0.87 6.03
N ILE A 65 14.28 -0.29 6.44
CA ILE A 65 13.54 -1.54 6.54
C ILE A 65 12.47 -1.44 7.63
N PHE A 66 12.85 -1.02 8.84
CA PHE A 66 11.96 -0.92 9.99
C PHE A 66 10.75 -0.02 9.71
N PHE A 67 10.99 1.20 9.21
CA PHE A 67 9.91 2.14 8.91
C PHE A 67 9.07 1.70 7.71
N SER A 68 9.66 1.05 6.71
CA SER A 68 8.88 0.50 5.59
C SER A 68 7.91 -0.59 6.06
N VAL A 69 8.33 -1.49 6.96
CA VAL A 69 7.44 -2.52 7.54
C VAL A 69 6.36 -1.88 8.41
N LEU A 70 6.75 -1.01 9.35
CA LEU A 70 5.84 -0.36 10.29
C LEU A 70 4.75 0.44 9.56
N VAL A 71 5.15 1.29 8.62
CA VAL A 71 4.21 2.15 7.87
C VAL A 71 3.37 1.32 6.91
N SER A 72 3.89 0.21 6.35
CA SER A 72 3.07 -0.70 5.54
C SER A 72 1.93 -1.31 6.34
N ALA A 73 2.22 -1.81 7.54
CA ALA A 73 1.19 -2.39 8.41
C ALA A 73 0.10 -1.36 8.77
N ILE A 74 0.49 -0.15 9.18
CA ILE A 74 -0.45 0.91 9.53
C ILE A 74 -1.27 1.35 8.30
N SER A 75 -0.62 1.59 7.18
CA SER A 75 -1.28 2.07 5.95
C SER A 75 -2.27 1.05 5.39
N LEU A 76 -1.99 -0.25 5.49
CA LEU A 76 -2.91 -1.31 5.10
C LEU A 76 -4.17 -1.32 5.95
N VAL A 77 -4.03 -1.24 7.28
CA VAL A 77 -5.17 -1.20 8.20
C VAL A 77 -6.04 0.03 7.94
N VAL A 78 -5.42 1.21 7.82
CA VAL A 78 -6.14 2.46 7.55
C VAL A 78 -6.84 2.41 6.19
N ALA A 79 -6.15 1.95 5.14
CA ALA A 79 -6.74 1.83 3.81
C ALA A 79 -7.92 0.83 3.80
N PHE A 80 -7.80 -0.28 4.51
CA PHE A 80 -8.86 -1.26 4.64
C PHE A 80 -10.15 -0.62 5.18
N PHE A 81 -10.06 0.05 6.34
CA PHE A 81 -11.23 0.70 6.95
C PHE A 81 -11.80 1.83 6.08
N LEU A 82 -10.95 2.66 5.48
CA LEU A 82 -11.40 3.75 4.62
C LEU A 82 -12.15 3.25 3.38
N ILE A 83 -11.62 2.22 2.72
CA ILE A 83 -12.27 1.65 1.52
C ILE A 83 -13.57 0.96 1.90
N HIS A 84 -13.57 0.18 2.98
CA HIS A 84 -14.77 -0.46 3.49
C HIS A 84 -15.86 0.58 3.76
N LEU A 85 -15.53 1.68 4.44
CA LEU A 85 -16.48 2.76 4.74
C LEU A 85 -16.98 3.47 3.48
N VAL A 86 -16.08 3.87 2.57
CA VAL A 86 -16.43 4.66 1.38
C VAL A 86 -17.20 3.82 0.36
N LEU A 87 -16.69 2.64 0.01
CA LEU A 87 -17.36 1.77 -0.96
C LEU A 87 -18.64 1.18 -0.37
N GLY A 88 -18.66 0.89 0.94
CA GLY A 88 -19.86 0.44 1.63
C GLY A 88 -20.95 1.51 1.64
N TYR A 89 -20.58 2.79 1.78
CA TYR A 89 -21.52 3.89 1.66
C TYR A 89 -22.07 4.05 0.24
N ILE A 90 -21.23 3.91 -0.79
CA ILE A 90 -21.61 4.17 -2.19
C ILE A 90 -22.37 2.99 -2.81
N TYR A 91 -21.85 1.78 -2.65
CA TYR A 91 -22.34 0.58 -3.33
C TYR A 91 -23.18 -0.33 -2.41
N GLY A 92 -23.16 -0.06 -1.10
CA GLY A 92 -23.81 -0.91 -0.12
C GLY A 92 -23.04 -2.22 0.12
N TYR A 93 -23.60 -3.00 1.04
CA TYR A 93 -23.12 -4.33 1.38
C TYR A 93 -24.10 -5.39 0.88
N ASP A 94 -23.61 -6.57 0.54
CA ASP A 94 -24.45 -7.72 0.28
C ASP A 94 -24.77 -8.45 1.59
N THR A 95 -25.96 -8.16 2.11
CA THR A 95 -26.46 -8.78 3.35
C THR A 95 -26.72 -10.29 3.21
N ASN A 96 -26.79 -10.83 1.98
CA ASN A 96 -26.93 -12.28 1.76
C ASN A 96 -25.57 -13.00 1.80
N TYR A 97 -24.46 -12.27 1.61
CA TYR A 97 -23.09 -12.78 1.62
C TYR A 97 -22.22 -11.98 2.60
N TYR A 98 -22.51 -12.11 3.90
CA TYR A 98 -21.63 -11.65 4.98
C TYR A 98 -21.10 -10.21 4.85
N ASP A 99 -21.96 -9.29 4.41
CA ASP A 99 -21.63 -7.87 4.19
C ASP A 99 -20.46 -7.63 3.22
N GLU A 100 -20.33 -8.46 2.18
CA GLU A 100 -19.38 -8.21 1.10
C GLU A 100 -19.68 -6.89 0.38
N LEU A 101 -18.62 -6.20 -0.04
CA LEU A 101 -18.75 -5.00 -0.85
C LEU A 101 -19.29 -5.35 -2.23
N LYS A 102 -20.43 -4.77 -2.61
CA LYS A 102 -21.05 -4.96 -3.94
C LYS A 102 -20.27 -4.33 -5.10
N SER A 103 -19.19 -3.62 -4.80
CA SER A 103 -18.37 -2.94 -5.80
C SER A 103 -17.56 -3.92 -6.64
N HIS A 104 -17.25 -3.49 -7.87
CA HIS A 104 -16.51 -4.29 -8.83
C HIS A 104 -15.13 -4.70 -8.29
N THR A 105 -14.74 -5.96 -8.47
CA THR A 105 -13.50 -6.53 -7.90
C THR A 105 -12.25 -5.74 -8.27
N LEU A 106 -12.12 -5.39 -9.55
CA LEU A 106 -11.03 -4.57 -10.07
C LEU A 106 -10.98 -3.17 -9.43
N LEU A 107 -12.14 -2.55 -9.14
CA LEU A 107 -12.20 -1.28 -8.43
C LEU A 107 -11.68 -1.44 -6.99
N ASN A 108 -12.06 -2.51 -6.30
CA ASN A 108 -11.59 -2.81 -4.93
C ASN A 108 -10.07 -2.98 -4.90
N SER A 109 -9.50 -3.71 -5.86
CA SER A 109 -8.05 -3.89 -5.99
C SER A 109 -7.31 -2.60 -6.29
N ILE A 110 -7.77 -1.81 -7.28
CA ILE A 110 -7.14 -0.52 -7.61
C ILE A 110 -7.11 0.37 -6.37
N LEU A 111 -8.26 0.55 -5.73
CA LEU A 111 -8.38 1.44 -4.57
C LEU A 111 -7.53 0.94 -3.40
N PHE A 112 -7.53 -0.37 -3.13
CA PHE A 112 -6.76 -0.92 -2.02
C PHE A 112 -5.26 -0.72 -2.18
N TYR A 113 -4.67 -1.12 -3.31
CA TYR A 113 -3.22 -1.00 -3.51
C TYR A 113 -2.79 0.45 -3.70
N SER A 114 -3.58 1.27 -4.39
CA SER A 114 -3.26 2.69 -4.56
C SER A 114 -3.35 3.46 -3.26
N LEU A 115 -4.42 3.29 -2.48
CA LEU A 115 -4.64 4.03 -1.23
C LEU A 115 -3.64 3.62 -0.15
N SER A 116 -3.43 2.31 0.07
CA SER A 116 -2.46 1.83 1.06
C SER A 116 -1.05 2.33 0.76
N THR A 117 -0.61 2.25 -0.50
CA THR A 117 0.71 2.75 -0.91
C THR A 117 0.78 4.28 -0.83
N ALA A 118 -0.26 5.01 -1.24
CA ALA A 118 -0.30 6.47 -1.18
C ALA A 118 -0.24 6.98 0.27
N LEU A 119 -1.01 6.39 1.18
CA LEU A 119 -0.97 6.73 2.60
C LEU A 119 0.42 6.48 3.19
N GLY A 120 1.02 5.33 2.88
CA GLY A 120 2.37 5.01 3.36
C GLY A 120 3.44 5.99 2.84
N ILE A 121 3.39 6.31 1.55
CA ILE A 121 4.29 7.31 0.94
C ILE A 121 4.08 8.68 1.58
N PHE A 122 2.82 9.10 1.76
CA PHE A 122 2.48 10.40 2.34
C PHE A 122 2.99 10.54 3.77
N SER A 123 2.75 9.52 4.62
CA SER A 123 3.25 9.49 5.99
C SER A 123 4.79 9.56 6.04
N LEU A 124 5.47 8.77 5.20
CA LEU A 124 6.93 8.79 5.12
C LEU A 124 7.44 10.14 4.59
N ALA A 125 6.78 10.73 3.59
CA ALA A 125 7.17 12.02 3.03
C ALA A 125 7.12 13.15 4.07
N ILE A 126 6.03 13.22 4.84
CA ILE A 126 5.87 14.21 5.92
C ILE A 126 6.97 14.03 6.96
N TRP A 127 7.18 12.79 7.41
CA TRP A 127 8.17 12.49 8.43
C TRP A 127 9.61 12.76 7.95
N LEU A 128 9.93 12.38 6.72
CA LEU A 128 11.23 12.65 6.12
C LEU A 128 11.49 14.15 5.89
N LYS A 129 10.45 14.98 5.78
CA LYS A 129 10.61 16.44 5.66
C LYS A 129 11.20 17.05 6.94
N SER A 130 10.86 16.53 8.11
CA SER A 130 11.35 17.04 9.41
C SER A 130 12.73 16.51 9.81
N LYS A 131 13.21 15.42 9.19
CA LYS A 131 14.54 14.84 9.46
C LYS A 131 15.65 15.58 8.70
N LYS A 132 16.80 15.76 9.37
CA LYS A 132 18.07 16.18 8.75
C LYS A 132 18.77 14.99 8.07
N PRO A 133 19.56 15.21 7.00
CA PRO A 133 20.39 14.17 6.40
C PRO A 133 21.40 13.61 7.41
N ILE A 134 21.69 12.32 7.31
CA ILE A 134 22.71 11.65 8.13
C ILE A 134 24.07 11.67 7.42
N TYR A 135 24.05 11.63 6.10
CA TYR A 135 25.23 11.73 5.24
C TYR A 135 25.27 13.13 4.62
N ASP A 136 26.37 13.86 4.84
CA ASP A 136 26.65 15.17 4.24
C ASP A 136 27.01 15.04 2.74
#